data_AF-A0A1Q7RB55-F1
#
_entry.id   AF-A0A1Q7RB55-F1
#
_cell.length_a   1.000
_cell.length_b   1.000
_cell.length_c   1.000
_cell.angle_alpha   90.00
_cell.angle_beta   90.00
_cell.angle_gamma   90.00
#
_symmetry.space_group_name_H-M   'P 1'
#
loop_
_entity.id
_entity.type
_entity.pdbx_description
1 polymer ?
#
loop_
_entity_poly.entity_id
_entity_poly.type
_entity_poly.pdbx_seq_one_letter_code
_entity_poly.pdbx_strand_id
1 'polypeptide(L)'
;MGLPNRFIHWYWGGAYKELVVQQNKELFSILELVLNTKPSHAFLRRANSYLQNVLVIAHVFGHVDFFRNNHWFAKSNKNMLNEAERHAREIRKYEGVHGHEKVETLLDALLTIAGTVNAFERNPAERRKRLMYYLEDKAPLESWEHHVTQMLREESEYFDLIQRTHIINEGWATFVEAELLRDILDTPSWASLSVQLSNRPAPYTIGYALFQRIKRERGFDAALEVRTYYEDIRLIDEMLTDEMVRRLDIFVYDPKEKQKSYDLQQVKEMLITQKLHKGEPHIEVESGSGPKELLLGHLEEDRKLDSKRVGLFLKAVHSLWRNPVRLRANGKVYTYDRRGLSTS
;
A
#
# COMPACT_ATOMS: atom_id res chain seq x y z
N MET A 1 2.19 -0.12 -8.41
CA MET A 1 3.44 0.66 -8.56
C MET A 1 4.60 -0.31 -8.72
N GLY A 2 5.41 -0.16 -9.76
CA GLY A 2 6.59 -1.00 -9.99
C GLY A 2 7.86 -0.23 -9.62
N LEU A 3 8.74 -0.84 -8.83
CA LEU A 3 10.13 -0.38 -8.73
C LEU A 3 10.85 -0.79 -10.02
N PRO A 4 11.56 0.13 -10.71
CA PRO A 4 12.43 -0.24 -11.82
C PRO A 4 13.44 -1.29 -11.36
N ASN A 5 13.79 -2.23 -12.25
CA ASN A 5 14.78 -3.29 -11.99
C ASN A 5 14.48 -4.25 -10.82
N ARG A 6 13.24 -4.26 -10.31
CA ARG A 6 12.78 -5.26 -9.34
C ARG A 6 12.85 -6.68 -9.92
N PHE A 7 13.00 -7.68 -9.06
CA PHE A 7 12.96 -9.08 -9.48
C PHE A 7 11.65 -9.42 -10.19
N ILE A 8 11.75 -10.30 -11.19
CA ILE A 8 10.61 -10.71 -12.02
C ILE A 8 9.90 -11.84 -11.30
N HIS A 9 8.57 -11.73 -11.17
CA HIS A 9 7.73 -12.77 -10.59
C HIS A 9 6.30 -12.63 -11.13
N TRP A 10 5.62 -13.75 -11.34
CA TRP A 10 4.27 -13.77 -11.93
C TRP A 10 3.24 -13.01 -11.10
N TYR A 11 3.43 -12.96 -9.77
CA TYR A 11 2.63 -12.16 -8.83
C TYR A 11 2.47 -10.70 -9.28
N TRP A 12 3.50 -10.12 -9.91
CA TRP A 12 3.48 -8.74 -10.41
C TRP A 12 2.73 -8.57 -11.73
N GLY A 13 2.45 -9.66 -12.45
CA GLY A 13 1.85 -9.62 -13.79
C GLY A 13 0.45 -8.99 -13.82
N GLY A 14 -0.36 -9.17 -12.77
CA GLY A 14 -1.66 -8.53 -12.63
C GLY A 14 -1.55 -7.01 -12.50
N ALA A 15 -0.71 -6.56 -11.57
CA ALA A 15 -0.43 -5.13 -11.36
C ALA A 15 0.22 -4.47 -12.59
N TYR A 16 1.04 -5.22 -13.35
CA TYR A 16 1.61 -4.75 -14.61
C TYR A 16 0.54 -4.55 -15.69
N LYS A 17 -0.41 -5.49 -15.84
CA LYS A 17 -1.53 -5.34 -16.77
C LYS A 17 -2.39 -4.12 -16.43
N GLU A 18 -2.71 -3.91 -15.15
CA GLU A 18 -3.46 -2.72 -14.71
C GLU A 18 -2.70 -1.42 -15.01
N LEU A 19 -1.38 -1.40 -14.76
CA LEU A 19 -0.52 -0.25 -15.06
C LEU A 19 -0.49 0.05 -16.56
N VAL A 20 -0.34 -0.96 -17.42
CA VAL A 20 -0.37 -0.78 -18.89
C VAL A 20 -1.74 -0.30 -19.36
N VAL A 21 -2.83 -0.83 -18.81
CA VAL A 21 -4.20 -0.40 -19.14
C VAL A 21 -4.43 1.05 -18.72
N GLN A 22 -3.94 1.47 -17.55
CA GLN A 22 -3.99 2.87 -17.11
C GLN A 22 -3.15 3.78 -18.02
N GLN A 23 -1.95 3.34 -18.41
CA GLN A 23 -1.04 4.08 -19.30
C GLN A 23 -1.62 4.31 -20.71
N ASN A 24 -2.46 3.39 -21.18
CA ASN A 24 -3.11 3.48 -22.49
C ASN A 24 -4.36 4.36 -22.49
N LYS A 25 -4.81 4.90 -21.35
CA LYS A 25 -5.91 5.87 -21.30
C LYS A 25 -5.38 7.26 -21.64
N GLU A 26 -5.82 7.82 -22.77
CA GLU A 26 -5.38 9.13 -23.29
C GLU A 26 -5.54 10.27 -22.27
N LEU A 27 -6.60 10.24 -21.45
CA LEU A 27 -6.95 11.28 -20.46
C LEU A 27 -6.01 11.34 -19.24
N PHE A 28 -5.21 10.29 -18.99
CA PHE A 28 -4.31 10.16 -17.84
C PHE A 28 -2.87 9.85 -18.23
N SER A 29 -2.53 10.13 -19.48
CA SER A 29 -1.23 9.84 -20.07
C SER A 29 -0.08 10.72 -19.52
N ILE A 30 -0.36 11.59 -18.55
CA ILE A 30 0.66 12.35 -17.84
C ILE A 30 1.33 11.43 -16.82
N LEU A 31 2.32 10.65 -17.27
CA LEU A 31 3.05 9.74 -16.38
C LEU A 31 3.96 10.56 -15.47
N GLU A 32 3.58 10.61 -14.21
CA GLU A 32 4.44 11.03 -13.13
C GLU A 32 5.07 9.78 -12.51
N LEU A 33 6.39 9.70 -12.57
CA LEU A 33 7.15 8.79 -11.73
C LEU A 33 8.06 9.64 -10.86
N VAL A 34 7.69 9.78 -9.59
CA VAL A 34 8.53 10.36 -8.54
C VAL A 34 9.11 9.23 -7.68
N LEU A 35 10.42 9.28 -7.47
CA LEU A 35 11.13 8.37 -6.58
C LEU A 35 11.57 9.14 -5.34
N ASN A 36 11.22 8.63 -4.16
CA ASN A 36 11.66 9.16 -2.88
C ASN A 36 13.13 8.77 -2.59
N THR A 37 14.04 9.21 -3.47
CA THR A 37 15.48 9.06 -3.33
C THR A 37 16.12 10.32 -2.74
N LYS A 38 17.42 10.29 -2.45
CA LYS A 38 18.19 11.47 -2.00
C LYS A 38 19.35 11.75 -2.96
N PRO A 39 19.26 12.77 -3.83
CA PRO A 39 18.12 13.67 -4.06
C PRO A 39 16.92 12.93 -4.65
N SER A 40 15.71 13.50 -4.54
CA SER A 40 14.52 12.91 -5.16
C SER A 40 14.57 13.05 -6.67
N HIS A 41 14.12 12.03 -7.38
CA HIS A 41 14.17 12.01 -8.85
C HIS A 41 12.75 11.95 -9.41
N ALA A 42 12.51 12.72 -10.47
CA ALA A 42 11.27 12.68 -11.23
C ALA A 42 11.56 12.56 -12.72
N PHE A 43 10.71 11.81 -13.43
CA PHE A 43 10.85 11.56 -14.85
C PHE A 43 9.70 12.19 -15.62
N LEU A 44 10.04 13.02 -16.61
CA LEU A 44 9.07 13.66 -17.50
C LEU A 44 8.96 12.89 -18.81
N ARG A 45 7.75 12.82 -19.37
CA ARG A 45 7.56 12.23 -20.69
C ARG A 45 7.88 13.26 -21.77
N ARG A 46 8.68 12.82 -22.76
CA ARG A 46 8.97 13.64 -23.96
C ARG A 46 7.73 13.96 -24.80
N ALA A 47 6.69 13.14 -24.73
CA ALA A 47 5.45 13.32 -25.49
C ALA A 47 4.49 14.35 -24.86
N ASN A 48 4.73 14.77 -23.61
CA ASN A 48 3.89 15.78 -22.95
C ASN A 48 4.13 17.17 -23.56
N SER A 49 3.07 17.97 -23.64
CA SER A 49 3.19 19.40 -23.95
C SER A 49 3.95 20.15 -22.85
N TYR A 50 4.37 21.39 -23.13
CA TYR A 50 5.02 22.24 -22.13
C TYR A 50 4.15 22.42 -20.88
N LEU A 51 2.88 22.80 -21.06
CA LEU A 51 1.93 22.99 -19.94
C LEU A 51 1.67 21.69 -19.16
N GLN A 52 1.61 20.53 -19.84
CA GLN A 52 1.50 19.24 -19.16
C GLN A 52 2.73 18.94 -18.31
N ASN A 53 3.95 19.25 -18.80
CA ASN A 53 5.15 19.08 -17.99
C ASN A 53 5.24 20.07 -16.83
N VAL A 54 4.77 21.31 -16.99
CA VAL A 54 4.66 22.27 -15.88
C VAL A 54 3.72 21.72 -14.80
N LEU A 55 2.57 21.16 -15.19
CA LEU A 55 1.64 20.49 -14.28
C LEU A 55 2.33 19.33 -13.53
N VAL A 56 3.01 18.42 -14.23
CA VAL A 56 3.76 17.32 -13.59
C VAL A 56 4.78 17.85 -12.58
N ILE A 57 5.57 18.85 -12.97
CA ILE A 57 6.61 19.40 -12.10
C ILE A 57 5.97 19.95 -10.81
N ALA A 58 4.86 20.69 -10.91
CA ALA A 58 4.16 21.25 -9.76
C ALA A 58 3.61 20.16 -8.83
N HIS A 59 3.06 19.07 -9.37
CA HIS A 59 2.60 17.92 -8.57
C HIS A 59 3.75 17.17 -7.90
N VAL A 60 4.83 16.89 -8.64
CA VAL A 60 6.06 16.28 -8.13
C VAL A 60 6.62 17.07 -6.96
N PHE A 61 6.62 18.40 -7.04
CA PHE A 61 7.05 19.25 -5.92
C PHE A 61 6.27 18.98 -4.64
N GLY A 62 4.95 18.81 -4.75
CA GLY A 62 4.10 18.44 -3.63
C GLY A 62 4.44 17.07 -3.05
N HIS A 63 4.67 16.05 -3.88
CA HIS A 63 5.12 14.74 -3.39
C HIS A 63 6.49 14.80 -2.71
N VAL A 64 7.47 15.50 -3.30
CA VAL A 64 8.80 15.65 -2.72
C VAL A 64 8.73 16.37 -1.37
N ASP A 65 7.89 17.41 -1.27
CA ASP A 65 7.62 18.08 0.00
C ASP A 65 6.98 17.13 1.03
N PHE A 66 5.99 16.33 0.61
CA PHE A 66 5.35 15.34 1.47
C PHE A 66 6.36 14.32 2.00
N PHE A 67 7.13 13.69 1.12
CA PHE A 67 8.12 12.68 1.50
C PHE A 67 9.18 13.22 2.46
N ARG A 68 9.63 14.46 2.22
CA ARG A 68 10.67 15.08 3.05
C ARG A 68 10.18 15.40 4.47
N ASN A 69 8.90 15.73 4.60
CA ASN A 69 8.40 16.33 5.83
C ASN A 69 7.29 15.54 6.54
N ASN A 70 6.85 14.41 6.00
CA ASN A 70 5.94 13.51 6.69
C ASN A 70 6.70 12.61 7.68
N HIS A 71 6.15 12.46 8.89
CA HIS A 71 6.77 11.73 10.01
C HIS A 71 7.15 10.28 9.66
N TRP A 72 6.32 9.59 8.87
CA TRP A 72 6.57 8.19 8.52
C TRP A 72 7.58 8.07 7.38
N PHE A 73 7.52 8.94 6.38
CA PHE A 73 8.50 8.98 5.28
C PHE A 73 9.89 9.43 5.71
N ALA A 74 10.00 10.26 6.75
CA ALA A 74 11.30 10.62 7.35
C ALA A 74 12.12 9.38 7.74
N LYS A 75 11.47 8.26 8.08
CA LYS A 75 12.09 6.99 8.48
C LYS A 75 12.15 5.95 7.35
N SER A 76 11.54 6.24 6.20
CA SER A 76 11.55 5.34 5.04
C SER A 76 12.95 5.16 4.43
N ASN A 77 13.11 4.09 3.65
CA ASN A 77 14.32 3.83 2.89
C ASN A 77 14.39 4.72 1.64
N LYS A 78 15.35 5.64 1.60
CA LYS A 78 15.58 6.56 0.45
C LYS A 78 16.49 5.97 -0.63
N ASN A 79 16.88 4.71 -0.50
CA ASN A 79 17.72 4.00 -1.45
C ASN A 79 17.00 2.82 -2.10
N MET A 80 15.68 2.67 -1.89
CA MET A 80 14.93 1.46 -2.27
C MET A 80 15.09 1.05 -3.73
N LEU A 81 15.35 1.99 -4.65
CA LEU A 81 15.67 1.66 -6.05
C LEU A 81 16.92 0.77 -6.17
N ASN A 82 18.02 1.19 -5.54
CA ASN A 82 19.28 0.44 -5.57
C ASN A 82 19.18 -0.84 -4.75
N GLU A 83 18.41 -0.83 -3.66
CA GLU A 83 18.14 -2.02 -2.85
C GLU A 83 17.37 -3.06 -3.66
N ALA A 84 16.28 -2.68 -4.34
CA ALA A 84 15.50 -3.59 -5.17
C ALA A 84 16.32 -4.18 -6.32
N GLU A 85 17.21 -3.39 -6.94
CA GLU A 85 18.14 -3.88 -7.95
C GLU A 85 19.15 -4.88 -7.36
N ARG A 86 19.67 -4.60 -6.16
CA ARG A 86 20.54 -5.54 -5.42
C ARG A 86 19.76 -6.82 -5.08
N HIS A 87 18.53 -6.72 -4.61
CA HIS A 87 17.68 -7.88 -4.31
C HIS A 87 17.47 -8.73 -5.55
N ALA A 88 17.21 -8.11 -6.70
CA ALA A 88 17.07 -8.83 -7.96
C ALA A 88 18.35 -9.58 -8.36
N ARG A 89 19.55 -9.02 -8.11
CA ARG A 89 20.82 -9.72 -8.33
C ARG A 89 21.02 -10.89 -7.36
N GLU A 90 20.73 -10.70 -6.08
CA GLU A 90 20.88 -11.75 -5.07
C GLU A 90 19.90 -12.90 -5.31
N ILE A 91 18.65 -12.61 -5.69
CA ILE A 91 17.68 -13.64 -6.07
C ILE A 91 18.21 -14.46 -7.26
N ARG A 92 18.70 -13.82 -8.33
CA ARG A 92 19.30 -14.53 -9.48
C ARG A 92 20.50 -15.40 -9.08
N LYS A 93 21.31 -14.91 -8.15
CA LYS A 93 22.44 -15.68 -7.60
C LYS A 93 21.94 -16.91 -6.84
N TYR A 94 20.90 -16.78 -6.01
CA TYR A 94 20.30 -17.91 -5.32
C TYR A 94 19.64 -18.90 -6.27
N GLU A 95 19.02 -18.45 -7.36
CA GLU A 95 18.50 -19.34 -8.41
C GLU A 95 19.61 -20.19 -9.03
N GLY A 96 20.78 -19.59 -9.28
CA GLY A 96 21.95 -20.30 -9.79
C GLY A 96 22.54 -21.34 -8.82
N VAL A 97 22.44 -21.11 -7.51
CA VAL A 97 23.02 -21.99 -6.49
C VAL A 97 22.05 -23.07 -6.01
N HIS A 98 20.78 -22.71 -5.83
CA HIS A 98 19.75 -23.55 -5.21
C HIS A 98 18.72 -24.11 -6.20
N GLY A 99 18.77 -23.67 -7.46
CA GLY A 99 17.80 -24.01 -8.49
C GLY A 99 16.60 -23.06 -8.49
N HIS A 100 16.11 -22.77 -9.70
CA HIS A 100 15.00 -21.83 -9.91
C HIS A 100 13.73 -22.24 -9.16
N GLU A 101 13.29 -23.51 -9.27
CA GLU A 101 12.05 -23.98 -8.64
C GLU A 101 12.05 -23.83 -7.10
N LYS A 102 13.21 -24.06 -6.45
CA LYS A 102 13.32 -23.92 -4.99
C LYS A 102 13.17 -22.46 -4.57
N VAL A 103 13.78 -21.53 -5.31
CA VAL A 103 13.70 -20.09 -5.04
C VAL A 103 12.30 -19.57 -5.37
N GLU A 104 11.69 -19.99 -6.47
CA GLU A 104 10.32 -19.60 -6.85
C GLU A 104 9.30 -20.05 -5.80
N THR A 105 9.39 -21.30 -5.33
CA THR A 105 8.51 -21.82 -4.27
C THR A 105 8.63 -21.01 -2.97
N LEU A 106 9.85 -20.57 -2.62
CA LEU A 106 10.06 -19.70 -1.47
C LEU A 106 9.43 -18.32 -1.70
N LEU A 107 9.65 -17.72 -2.87
CA LEU A 107 9.11 -16.41 -3.23
C LEU A 107 7.57 -16.42 -3.22
N ASP A 108 6.94 -17.46 -3.77
CA ASP A 108 5.48 -17.65 -3.72
C ASP A 108 4.96 -17.63 -2.28
N ALA A 109 5.63 -18.36 -1.39
CA ALA A 109 5.23 -18.44 0.01
C ALA A 109 5.41 -17.09 0.73
N LEU A 110 6.54 -16.42 0.51
CA LEU A 110 6.84 -15.12 1.11
C LEU A 110 5.93 -14.01 0.56
N LEU A 111 5.63 -14.00 -0.74
CA LEU A 111 4.73 -13.02 -1.36
C LEU A 111 3.28 -13.21 -0.90
N THR A 112 2.89 -14.43 -0.55
CA THR A 112 1.58 -14.71 0.06
C THR A 112 1.42 -14.04 1.43
N ILE A 113 2.51 -13.88 2.19
CA ILE A 113 2.49 -13.24 3.52
C ILE A 113 3.05 -11.81 3.52
N ALA A 114 3.54 -11.32 2.39
CA ALA A 114 4.19 -10.01 2.26
C ALA A 114 3.30 -8.85 2.72
N GLY A 115 1.98 -8.98 2.55
CA GLY A 115 0.99 -8.00 3.00
C GLY A 115 0.84 -7.90 4.52
N THR A 116 1.37 -8.85 5.29
CA THR A 116 1.21 -8.88 6.76
C THR A 116 2.15 -7.92 7.50
N VAL A 117 3.06 -7.23 6.82
CA VAL A 117 3.91 -6.20 7.45
C VAL A 117 3.08 -5.03 7.99
N ASN A 118 3.67 -4.26 8.91
CA ASN A 118 3.11 -3.00 9.37
C ASN A 118 4.26 -2.01 9.61
N ALA A 119 4.51 -1.14 8.63
CA ALA A 119 5.62 -0.19 8.66
C ALA A 119 5.42 0.98 9.65
N PHE A 120 4.20 1.14 10.16
CA PHE A 120 3.82 2.17 11.12
C PHE A 120 4.01 1.70 12.56
N GLU A 121 3.93 0.39 12.81
CA GLU A 121 4.15 -0.18 14.14
C GLU A 121 5.62 -0.07 14.54
N ARG A 122 5.86 0.46 15.74
CA ARG A 122 7.20 0.71 16.27
C ARG A 122 7.51 -0.14 17.49
N ASN A 123 6.49 -0.61 18.20
CA ASN A 123 6.68 -1.52 19.31
C ASN A 123 7.15 -2.89 18.78
N PRO A 124 8.36 -3.35 19.12
CA PRO A 124 8.87 -4.64 18.65
C PRO A 124 7.97 -5.83 19.03
N ALA A 125 7.30 -5.77 20.18
CA ALA A 125 6.39 -6.83 20.62
C ALA A 125 5.14 -6.89 19.75
N GLU A 126 4.55 -5.73 19.40
CA GLU A 126 3.39 -5.66 18.52
C GLU A 126 3.75 -6.02 17.07
N ARG A 127 4.93 -5.60 16.59
CA ARG A 127 5.44 -6.07 15.30
C ARG A 127 5.52 -7.59 15.26
N ARG A 128 6.04 -8.23 16.30
CA ARG A 128 6.18 -9.71 16.33
C ARG A 128 4.84 -10.46 16.27
N LYS A 129 3.69 -9.81 16.46
CA LYS A 129 2.37 -10.41 16.18
C LYS A 129 2.09 -10.56 14.69
N ARG A 130 2.75 -9.76 13.84
CA ARG A 130 2.62 -9.87 12.38
C ARG A 130 3.42 -11.04 11.86
N LEU A 131 2.80 -11.78 10.95
CA LEU A 131 3.33 -13.05 10.46
C LEU A 131 4.71 -12.92 9.79
N MET A 132 4.91 -11.91 8.92
CA MET A 132 6.20 -11.69 8.26
C MET A 132 7.35 -11.52 9.26
N TYR A 133 7.15 -10.69 10.30
CA TYR A 133 8.16 -10.42 11.32
C TYR A 133 8.39 -11.63 12.23
N TYR A 134 7.34 -12.39 12.54
CA TYR A 134 7.46 -13.59 13.36
C TYR A 134 8.22 -14.69 12.64
N LEU A 135 7.93 -14.94 11.36
CA LEU A 135 8.59 -15.97 10.58
C LEU A 135 10.06 -15.63 10.30
N GLU A 136 10.38 -14.37 10.00
CA GLU A 136 11.78 -13.94 9.89
C GLU A 136 12.59 -14.28 11.16
N ASP A 137 12.02 -14.04 12.34
CA ASP A 137 12.73 -14.23 13.63
C ASP A 137 12.73 -15.68 14.13
N LYS A 138 11.68 -16.46 13.86
CA LYS A 138 11.44 -17.77 14.49
C LYS A 138 11.41 -18.94 13.54
N ALA A 139 11.14 -18.73 12.25
CA ALA A 139 11.02 -19.85 11.32
C ALA A 139 12.39 -20.52 11.12
N PRO A 140 12.43 -21.84 10.96
CA PRO A 140 13.68 -22.60 10.78
C PRO A 140 14.22 -22.46 9.35
N LEU A 141 14.49 -21.22 8.91
CA LEU A 141 14.95 -20.89 7.57
C LEU A 141 16.46 -21.14 7.42
N GLU A 142 16.87 -21.64 6.25
CA GLU A 142 18.28 -21.65 5.84
C GLU A 142 18.78 -20.20 5.70
N SER A 143 20.11 -19.96 5.79
CA SER A 143 20.67 -18.60 5.76
C SER A 143 20.26 -17.79 4.51
N TRP A 144 20.14 -18.44 3.36
CA TRP A 144 19.70 -17.80 2.12
C TRP A 144 18.19 -17.54 2.11
N GLU A 145 17.37 -18.45 2.64
CA GLU A 145 15.91 -18.27 2.76
C GLU A 145 15.59 -17.09 3.70
N HIS A 146 16.34 -16.98 4.79
CA HIS A 146 16.27 -15.86 5.72
C HIS A 146 16.65 -14.55 5.01
N HIS A 147 17.73 -14.53 4.22
CA HIS A 147 18.11 -13.33 3.47
C HIS A 147 17.03 -12.91 2.45
N VAL A 148 16.41 -13.86 1.73
CA VAL A 148 15.28 -13.57 0.83
C VAL A 148 14.08 -13.02 1.60
N THR A 149 13.79 -13.56 2.78
CA THR A 149 12.74 -13.08 3.68
C THR A 149 12.99 -11.63 4.10
N GLN A 150 14.23 -11.29 4.47
CA GLN A 150 14.63 -9.92 4.81
C GLN A 150 14.44 -8.95 3.64
N MET A 151 14.91 -9.31 2.44
CA MET A 151 14.76 -8.49 1.24
C MET A 151 13.28 -8.20 0.93
N LEU A 152 12.43 -9.23 0.98
CA LEU A 152 10.99 -9.05 0.74
C LEU A 152 10.30 -8.26 1.84
N ARG A 153 10.69 -8.42 3.12
CA ARG A 153 10.16 -7.61 4.21
C ARG A 153 10.43 -6.14 4.00
N GLU A 154 11.68 -5.79 3.66
CA GLU A 154 12.09 -4.39 3.44
C GLU A 154 11.34 -3.74 2.29
N GLU A 155 11.16 -4.46 1.18
CA GLU A 155 10.31 -3.99 0.07
C GLU A 155 8.85 -3.84 0.49
N SER A 156 8.29 -4.81 1.19
CA SER A 156 6.91 -4.77 1.67
C SER A 156 6.67 -3.60 2.62
N GLU A 157 7.58 -3.31 3.54
CA GLU A 157 7.50 -2.15 4.44
C GLU A 157 7.49 -0.83 3.67
N TYR A 158 8.34 -0.72 2.64
CA TYR A 158 8.37 0.46 1.78
C TYR A 158 7.05 0.69 1.06
N PHE A 159 6.45 -0.37 0.51
CA PHE A 159 5.16 -0.27 -0.17
C PHE A 159 3.98 -0.06 0.78
N ASP A 160 4.04 -0.62 2.00
CA ASP A 160 3.02 -0.40 3.03
C ASP A 160 2.89 1.10 3.37
N LEU A 161 4.02 1.79 3.54
CA LEU A 161 4.04 3.25 3.74
C LEU A 161 3.32 3.99 2.61
N ILE A 162 3.68 3.72 1.36
CA ILE A 162 3.09 4.38 0.18
C ILE A 162 1.57 4.16 0.13
N GLN A 163 1.13 2.94 0.42
CA GLN A 163 -0.28 2.57 0.32
C GLN A 163 -1.14 3.22 1.40
N ARG A 164 -0.61 3.28 2.62
CA ARG A 164 -1.30 3.88 3.78
C ARG A 164 -1.28 5.40 3.80
N THR A 165 -0.50 6.04 2.94
CA THR A 165 -0.50 7.49 2.77
C THR A 165 -0.95 7.92 1.38
N HIS A 166 -1.59 7.05 0.61
CA HIS A 166 -1.88 7.33 -0.79
C HIS A 166 -2.86 8.50 -0.95
N ILE A 167 -3.94 8.58 -0.16
CA ILE A 167 -4.91 9.70 -0.25
C ILE A 167 -4.27 11.00 0.22
N ILE A 168 -3.57 10.99 1.35
CA ILE A 168 -2.95 12.21 1.88
C ILE A 168 -1.82 12.71 0.97
N ASN A 169 -1.01 11.81 0.41
CA ASN A 169 0.11 12.18 -0.45
C ASN A 169 -0.39 12.73 -1.80
N GLU A 170 -1.29 12.03 -2.49
CA GLU A 170 -1.90 12.53 -3.74
C GLU A 170 -2.70 13.81 -3.51
N GLY A 171 -3.38 13.90 -2.36
CA GLY A 171 -4.13 15.07 -1.94
C GLY A 171 -3.26 16.29 -1.71
N TRP A 172 -2.18 16.13 -0.95
CA TRP A 172 -1.21 17.19 -0.68
C TRP A 172 -0.55 17.64 -1.97
N ALA A 173 -0.14 16.70 -2.81
CA ALA A 173 0.48 17.01 -4.09
C ALA A 173 -0.46 17.79 -5.02
N THR A 174 -1.71 17.36 -5.14
CA THR A 174 -2.74 18.08 -5.91
C THR A 174 -3.02 19.47 -5.33
N PHE A 175 -2.99 19.60 -4.00
CA PHE A 175 -3.21 20.87 -3.33
C PHE A 175 -2.08 21.86 -3.58
N VAL A 176 -0.82 21.43 -3.39
CA VAL A 176 0.37 22.25 -3.68
C VAL A 176 0.44 22.61 -5.17
N GLU A 177 0.18 21.63 -6.04
CA GLU A 177 0.10 21.84 -7.49
C GLU A 177 -0.90 22.94 -7.83
N ALA A 178 -2.13 22.85 -7.33
CA ALA A 178 -3.17 23.84 -7.61
C ALA A 178 -2.85 25.23 -7.05
N GLU A 179 -2.14 25.31 -5.92
CA GLU A 179 -1.66 26.59 -5.35
C GLU A 179 -0.57 27.20 -6.24
N LEU A 180 0.47 26.43 -6.59
CA LEU A 180 1.56 26.89 -7.45
C LEU A 180 1.08 27.30 -8.84
N LEU A 181 0.26 26.45 -9.47
CA LEU A 181 -0.23 26.70 -10.83
C LEU A 181 -1.13 27.93 -10.90
N ARG A 182 -1.90 28.25 -9.85
CA ARG A 182 -2.70 29.49 -9.79
C ARG A 182 -1.83 30.75 -9.76
N ASP A 183 -0.65 30.66 -9.17
CA ASP A 183 0.25 31.81 -9.04
C ASP A 183 1.09 32.03 -10.31
N ILE A 184 1.45 30.96 -11.03
CA ILE A 184 2.39 31.04 -12.17
C ILE A 184 1.71 31.08 -13.54
N LEU A 185 0.47 30.63 -13.68
CA LEU A 185 -0.22 30.53 -14.97
C LEU A 185 -1.18 31.69 -15.20
N ASP A 186 -1.29 32.11 -16.46
CA ASP A 186 -2.35 33.01 -16.89
C ASP A 186 -3.72 32.30 -16.96
N THR A 187 -4.80 33.08 -16.99
CA THR A 187 -6.18 32.56 -16.99
C THR A 187 -6.44 31.53 -18.11
N PRO A 188 -5.99 31.75 -19.38
CA PRO A 188 -6.17 30.75 -20.43
C PRO A 188 -5.44 29.42 -20.16
N SER A 189 -4.18 29.46 -19.70
CA SER A 189 -3.42 28.25 -19.40
C SER A 189 -4.02 27.51 -18.20
N TRP A 190 -4.44 28.25 -17.17
CA TRP A 190 -5.15 27.68 -16.02
C TRP A 190 -6.45 26.99 -16.43
N ALA A 191 -7.27 27.63 -17.26
CA ALA A 191 -8.52 27.05 -17.75
C ALA A 191 -8.28 25.75 -18.54
N SER A 192 -7.24 25.73 -19.38
CA SER A 192 -6.86 24.54 -20.15
C SER A 192 -6.46 23.35 -19.26
N LEU A 193 -5.70 23.60 -18.19
CA LEU A 193 -5.24 22.55 -17.27
C LEU A 193 -6.28 22.12 -16.24
N SER A 194 -7.17 23.03 -15.80
CA SER A 194 -8.19 22.75 -14.77
C SER A 194 -9.11 21.59 -15.13
N VAL A 195 -9.38 21.39 -16.42
CA VAL A 195 -10.15 20.23 -16.93
C VAL A 195 -9.42 18.91 -16.67
N GLN A 196 -8.09 18.89 -16.81
CA GLN A 196 -7.28 17.70 -16.54
C GLN A 196 -7.26 17.36 -15.04
N LEU A 197 -7.16 18.38 -14.17
CA LEU A 197 -7.24 18.21 -12.72
C LEU A 197 -8.59 17.65 -12.27
N SER A 198 -9.68 18.08 -12.91
CA SER A 198 -11.05 17.68 -12.55
C SER A 198 -11.37 16.22 -12.86
N ASN A 199 -10.63 15.60 -13.77
CA ASN A 199 -10.88 14.21 -14.17
C ASN A 199 -10.16 13.19 -13.28
N ARG A 200 -9.41 13.62 -12.24
CA ARG A 200 -8.52 12.76 -11.45
C ARG A 200 -9.24 11.64 -10.67
N PRO A 201 -8.55 10.51 -10.40
CA PRO A 201 -9.12 9.41 -9.62
C PRO A 201 -9.46 9.87 -8.20
N ALA A 202 -10.39 9.17 -7.55
CA ALA A 202 -10.94 9.54 -6.25
C ALA A 202 -9.91 9.91 -5.16
N PRO A 203 -8.75 9.24 -4.99
CA PRO A 203 -7.76 9.61 -3.96
C PRO A 203 -7.29 11.07 -4.06
N TYR A 204 -7.07 11.57 -5.28
CA TYR A 204 -6.63 12.94 -5.54
C TYR A 204 -7.72 13.93 -5.11
N THR A 205 -8.95 13.68 -5.54
CA THR A 205 -10.08 14.57 -5.30
C THR A 205 -10.46 14.63 -3.82
N ILE A 206 -10.43 13.49 -3.12
CA ILE A 206 -10.69 13.41 -1.68
C ILE A 206 -9.62 14.19 -0.91
N GLY A 207 -8.35 13.88 -1.14
CA GLY A 207 -7.25 14.51 -0.42
C GLY A 207 -7.16 16.01 -0.69
N TYR A 208 -7.33 16.45 -1.95
CA TYR A 208 -7.38 17.86 -2.32
C TYR A 208 -8.50 18.61 -1.60
N ALA A 209 -9.72 18.05 -1.63
CA ALA A 209 -10.88 18.63 -0.96
C ALA A 209 -10.67 18.79 0.55
N LEU A 210 -9.98 17.82 1.18
CA LEU A 210 -9.62 17.87 2.60
C LEU A 210 -8.63 18.99 2.87
N PHE A 211 -7.53 19.09 2.13
CA PHE A 211 -6.53 20.14 2.34
C PHE A 211 -7.06 21.55 2.04
N GLN A 212 -7.87 21.72 1.00
CA GLN A 212 -8.56 22.99 0.74
C GLN A 212 -9.44 23.41 1.91
N ARG A 213 -10.19 22.47 2.47
CA ARG A 213 -11.06 22.73 3.61
C ARG A 213 -10.25 23.07 4.86
N ILE A 214 -9.20 22.31 5.15
CA ILE A 214 -8.29 22.57 6.29
C ILE A 214 -7.70 23.97 6.17
N LYS A 215 -7.15 24.35 5.00
CA LYS A 215 -6.62 25.69 4.77
C LYS A 215 -7.68 26.77 5.01
N ARG A 216 -8.90 26.58 4.50
CA ARG A 216 -10.00 27.56 4.63
C ARG A 216 -10.46 27.72 6.08
N GLU A 217 -10.59 26.63 6.82
CA GLU A 217 -11.16 26.63 8.17
C GLU A 217 -10.12 26.89 9.27
N ARG A 218 -8.89 26.45 9.07
CA ARG A 218 -7.83 26.42 10.11
C ARG A 218 -6.52 27.07 9.69
N GLY A 219 -6.41 27.57 8.46
CA GLY A 219 -5.20 28.18 7.94
C GLY A 219 -4.18 27.19 7.36
N PHE A 220 -3.14 27.74 6.73
CA PHE A 220 -2.13 26.94 6.05
C PHE A 220 -1.22 26.15 7.02
N ASP A 221 -0.95 26.68 8.21
CA ASP A 221 -0.14 25.99 9.22
C ASP A 221 -0.80 24.67 9.66
N ALA A 222 -2.12 24.64 9.79
CA ALA A 222 -2.85 23.40 10.07
C ALA A 222 -2.73 22.38 8.92
N ALA A 223 -2.69 22.85 7.67
CA ALA A 223 -2.45 21.96 6.52
C ALA A 223 -1.04 21.35 6.56
N LEU A 224 -0.03 22.14 6.96
CA LEU A 224 1.35 21.66 7.16
C LEU A 224 1.45 20.65 8.31
N GLU A 225 0.72 20.87 9.41
CA GLU A 225 0.65 19.93 10.53
C GLU A 225 0.04 18.59 10.07
N VAL A 226 -1.09 18.64 9.36
CA VAL A 226 -1.73 17.44 8.81
C VAL A 226 -0.78 16.69 7.87
N ARG A 227 -0.13 17.39 6.93
CA ARG A 227 0.90 16.79 6.06
C ARG A 227 2.02 16.12 6.85
N THR A 228 2.41 16.70 7.99
CA THR A 228 3.52 16.21 8.81
C THR A 228 3.15 14.96 9.61
N TYR A 229 1.94 14.90 10.18
CA TYR A 229 1.59 13.92 11.23
C TYR A 229 0.39 13.02 10.93
N TYR A 230 -0.22 13.09 9.75
CA TYR A 230 -1.36 12.23 9.39
C TYR A 230 -1.01 11.19 8.32
N GLU A 231 -1.74 10.08 8.38
CA GLU A 231 -1.83 9.04 7.35
C GLU A 231 -3.30 8.85 6.96
N ASP A 232 -3.59 8.04 5.95
CA ASP A 232 -4.91 8.01 5.32
C ASP A 232 -6.04 7.69 6.31
N ILE A 233 -5.81 6.74 7.24
CA ILE A 233 -6.85 6.29 8.18
C ILE A 233 -7.25 7.44 9.10
N ARG A 234 -6.27 8.05 9.77
CA ARG A 234 -6.49 9.18 10.67
C ARG A 234 -7.04 10.39 9.94
N LEU A 235 -6.57 10.64 8.71
CA LEU A 235 -7.08 11.72 7.87
C LEU A 235 -8.57 11.52 7.56
N ILE A 236 -8.96 10.31 7.13
CA ILE A 236 -10.35 9.97 6.83
C ILE A 236 -11.20 10.06 8.10
N ASP A 237 -10.74 9.46 9.19
CA ASP A 237 -11.49 9.36 10.44
C ASP A 237 -11.74 10.74 11.06
N GLU A 238 -10.73 11.61 11.12
CA GLU A 238 -10.86 12.91 11.79
C GLU A 238 -11.37 14.02 10.88
N MET A 239 -11.11 13.97 9.57
CA MET A 239 -11.33 15.13 8.68
C MET A 239 -12.45 14.96 7.66
N LEU A 240 -12.88 13.72 7.35
CA LEU A 240 -14.00 13.49 6.43
C LEU A 240 -15.33 13.88 7.08
N THR A 241 -16.17 14.61 6.34
CA THR A 241 -17.50 15.07 6.79
C THR A 241 -18.61 14.69 5.83
N ASP A 242 -19.85 14.69 6.32
CA ASP A 242 -21.06 14.44 5.53
C ASP A 242 -21.18 15.33 4.28
N GLU A 243 -20.85 16.62 4.42
CA GLU A 243 -20.85 17.56 3.28
C GLU A 243 -19.90 17.08 2.18
N MET A 244 -18.70 16.63 2.56
CA MET A 244 -17.70 16.14 1.62
C MET A 244 -18.12 14.83 0.98
N VAL A 245 -18.65 13.89 1.77
CA VAL A 245 -19.16 12.60 1.28
C VAL A 245 -20.21 12.81 0.19
N ARG A 246 -21.16 13.72 0.42
CA ARG A 246 -22.21 14.05 -0.56
C ARG A 246 -21.66 14.78 -1.78
N ARG A 247 -20.80 15.80 -1.56
CA ARG A 247 -20.24 16.62 -2.64
C ARG A 247 -19.33 15.81 -3.57
N LEU A 248 -18.59 14.86 -3.03
CA LEU A 248 -17.65 14.01 -3.76
C LEU A 248 -18.30 12.71 -4.28
N ASP A 249 -19.61 12.52 -4.08
CA ASP A 249 -20.35 11.29 -4.42
C ASP A 249 -19.63 10.02 -3.91
N ILE A 250 -19.19 10.05 -2.65
CA ILE A 250 -18.60 8.87 -1.99
C ILE A 250 -19.74 8.14 -1.29
N PHE A 251 -19.93 6.86 -1.60
CA PHE A 251 -21.03 6.09 -1.05
C PHE A 251 -20.64 4.63 -0.82
N VAL A 252 -21.35 3.98 0.10
CA VAL A 252 -21.39 2.53 0.20
C VAL A 252 -22.61 2.04 -0.57
N TYR A 253 -22.43 1.08 -1.48
CA TYR A 253 -23.55 0.48 -2.18
C TYR A 253 -24.18 -0.62 -1.32
N ASP A 254 -25.47 -0.50 -1.02
CA ASP A 254 -26.23 -1.56 -0.35
C ASP A 254 -26.81 -2.51 -1.42
N PRO A 255 -26.33 -3.75 -1.53
CA PRO A 255 -26.84 -4.71 -2.50
C PRO A 255 -28.25 -5.21 -2.18
N LYS A 256 -28.71 -5.12 -0.92
CA LYS A 256 -30.05 -5.55 -0.51
C LYS A 256 -31.09 -4.52 -0.93
N GLU A 257 -30.84 -3.27 -0.60
CA GLU A 257 -31.73 -2.15 -0.90
C GLU A 257 -31.52 -1.55 -2.30
N LYS A 258 -30.46 -1.98 -3.01
CA LYS A 258 -30.04 -1.48 -4.33
C LYS A 258 -29.89 0.05 -4.37
N GLN A 259 -29.45 0.64 -3.27
CA GLN A 259 -29.33 2.09 -3.12
C GLN A 259 -27.94 2.51 -2.66
N LYS A 260 -27.60 3.77 -2.93
CA LYS A 260 -26.39 4.40 -2.40
C LYS A 260 -26.63 4.88 -0.97
N SER A 261 -25.80 4.46 -0.03
CA SER A 261 -25.73 5.00 1.33
C SER A 261 -24.60 6.04 1.39
N TYR A 262 -24.95 7.26 1.83
CA TYR A 262 -24.00 8.35 2.08
C TYR A 262 -23.77 8.55 3.59
N ASP A 263 -24.09 7.54 4.40
CA ASP A 263 -23.83 7.57 5.83
C ASP A 263 -22.32 7.73 6.09
N LEU A 264 -21.95 8.78 6.81
CA LEU A 264 -20.55 9.14 7.03
C LEU A 264 -19.78 8.00 7.71
N GLN A 265 -20.39 7.35 8.68
CA GLN A 265 -19.72 6.31 9.46
C GLN A 265 -19.45 5.07 8.59
N GLN A 266 -20.46 4.61 7.84
CA GLN A 266 -20.28 3.50 6.87
C GLN A 266 -19.23 3.83 5.81
N VAL A 267 -19.21 5.08 5.30
CA VAL A 267 -18.21 5.51 4.31
C VAL A 267 -16.81 5.54 4.91
N LYS A 268 -16.63 6.06 6.13
CA LYS A 268 -15.34 6.02 6.84
C LYS A 268 -14.87 4.59 7.04
N GLU A 269 -15.72 3.71 7.55
CA GLU A 269 -15.41 2.30 7.77
C GLU A 269 -15.00 1.60 6.47
N MET A 270 -15.73 1.84 5.37
CA MET A 270 -15.37 1.33 4.05
C MET A 270 -13.97 1.79 3.62
N LEU A 271 -13.71 3.10 3.67
CA LEU A 271 -12.43 3.67 3.23
C LEU A 271 -11.26 3.22 4.12
N ILE A 272 -11.45 3.20 5.43
CA ILE A 272 -10.42 2.78 6.40
C ILE A 272 -10.10 1.30 6.26
N THR A 273 -11.11 0.44 6.09
CA THR A 273 -10.92 -1.02 5.90
C THR A 273 -10.14 -1.32 4.62
N GLN A 274 -10.41 -0.57 3.55
CA GLN A 274 -9.63 -0.67 2.31
C GLN A 274 -8.15 -0.31 2.51
N LYS A 275 -7.83 0.52 3.52
CA LYS A 275 -6.46 1.00 3.80
C LYS A 275 -5.69 0.15 4.78
N LEU A 276 -6.31 -0.29 5.89
CA LEU A 276 -5.63 -1.03 6.95
C LEU A 276 -5.00 -2.34 6.47
N HIS A 277 -5.71 -3.06 5.61
CA HIS A 277 -5.31 -4.41 5.20
C HIS A 277 -5.38 -4.63 3.70
N LYS A 278 -5.56 -3.59 2.87
CA LYS A 278 -5.78 -3.74 1.42
C LYS A 278 -7.01 -4.60 1.08
N GLY A 279 -7.95 -4.71 2.01
CA GLY A 279 -9.01 -5.70 1.92
C GLY A 279 -8.48 -7.15 1.95
N GLU A 280 -7.36 -7.43 2.62
CA GLU A 280 -6.93 -8.76 3.05
C GLU A 280 -7.38 -9.01 4.50
N PRO A 281 -7.59 -10.26 4.91
CA PRO A 281 -7.97 -10.57 6.29
C PRO A 281 -6.90 -10.21 7.31
N HIS A 282 -7.32 -9.66 8.45
CA HIS A 282 -6.41 -9.37 9.55
C HIS A 282 -6.05 -10.64 10.32
N ILE A 283 -4.88 -11.21 10.03
CA ILE A 283 -4.36 -12.42 10.70
C ILE A 283 -3.11 -12.08 11.51
N GLU A 284 -3.10 -12.47 12.78
CA GLU A 284 -1.96 -12.30 13.69
C GLU A 284 -1.52 -13.62 14.33
N VAL A 285 -0.28 -13.67 14.79
CA VAL A 285 0.29 -14.78 15.55
C VAL A 285 -0.22 -14.73 16.99
N GLU A 286 -0.78 -15.84 17.46
CA GLU A 286 -1.30 -15.96 18.82
C GLU A 286 -0.17 -16.25 19.83
N SER A 287 -0.35 -15.79 21.07
CA SER A 287 0.63 -15.94 22.16
C SER A 287 0.98 -17.38 22.52
N GLY A 288 0.13 -18.35 22.15
CA GLY A 288 0.37 -19.79 22.35
C GLY A 288 1.27 -20.44 21.29
N SER A 289 1.71 -19.70 20.27
CA SER A 289 2.58 -20.22 19.22
C SER A 289 3.92 -20.68 19.79
N GLY A 290 4.39 -21.85 19.34
CA GLY A 290 5.64 -22.43 19.81
C GLY A 290 6.35 -23.23 18.72
N PRO A 291 7.60 -23.71 18.93
CA PRO A 291 8.41 -24.33 17.88
C PRO A 291 7.78 -25.54 17.17
N LYS A 292 6.80 -26.21 17.81
CA LYS A 292 6.11 -27.38 17.29
C LYS A 292 4.82 -27.06 16.54
N GLU A 293 4.22 -25.90 16.76
CA GLU A 293 2.99 -25.48 16.09
C GLU A 293 2.86 -23.96 16.06
N LEU A 294 2.45 -23.43 14.92
CA LEU A 294 2.16 -22.01 14.76
C LEU A 294 0.66 -21.78 14.88
N LEU A 295 0.26 -20.90 15.80
CA LEU A 295 -1.13 -20.55 16.05
C LEU A 295 -1.40 -19.14 15.48
N LEU A 296 -2.41 -19.04 14.64
CA LEU A 296 -2.84 -17.82 13.98
C LEU A 296 -4.29 -17.53 14.36
N GLY A 297 -4.61 -16.25 14.56
CA GLY A 297 -5.96 -15.77 14.84
C GLY A 297 -6.40 -14.76 13.80
N HIS A 298 -7.61 -14.92 13.28
CA HIS A 298 -8.28 -13.92 12.46
C HIS A 298 -9.06 -12.97 13.36
N LEU A 299 -8.75 -11.67 13.31
CA LEU A 299 -9.32 -10.68 14.23
C LEU A 299 -10.68 -10.11 13.77
N GLU A 300 -11.06 -10.31 12.50
CA GLU A 300 -12.29 -9.77 11.93
C GLU A 300 -13.39 -10.84 11.85
N GLU A 301 -13.99 -11.25 12.98
CA GLU A 301 -14.94 -12.38 13.02
C GLU A 301 -16.16 -12.24 12.09
N ASP A 302 -16.60 -11.01 11.80
CA ASP A 302 -17.72 -10.74 10.88
C ASP A 302 -17.37 -10.98 9.40
N ARG A 303 -16.07 -10.97 9.09
CA ARG A 303 -15.57 -11.14 7.75
C ARG A 303 -15.32 -12.61 7.44
N LYS A 304 -16.18 -13.22 6.62
CA LYS A 304 -16.02 -14.63 6.24
C LYS A 304 -14.79 -14.82 5.35
N LEU A 305 -13.96 -15.81 5.71
CA LEU A 305 -12.83 -16.22 4.90
C LEU A 305 -13.25 -17.23 3.83
N ASP A 306 -12.70 -17.08 2.63
CA ASP A 306 -12.84 -18.08 1.57
C ASP A 306 -11.95 -19.30 1.88
N SER A 307 -12.56 -20.47 2.05
CA SER A 307 -11.85 -21.69 2.46
C SER A 307 -10.72 -22.09 1.50
N LYS A 308 -10.86 -21.84 0.19
CA LYS A 308 -9.80 -22.15 -0.79
C LYS A 308 -8.59 -21.24 -0.58
N ARG A 309 -8.81 -19.94 -0.41
CA ARG A 309 -7.75 -18.96 -0.07
C ARG A 309 -7.08 -19.28 1.26
N VAL A 310 -7.84 -19.67 2.28
CA VAL A 310 -7.28 -20.11 3.57
C VAL A 310 -6.36 -21.31 3.39
N GLY A 311 -6.74 -22.30 2.58
CA GLY A 311 -5.90 -23.45 2.28
C GLY A 311 -4.57 -23.08 1.61
N LEU A 312 -4.61 -22.19 0.63
CA LEU A 312 -3.40 -21.69 -0.05
C LEU A 312 -2.50 -20.88 0.89
N PHE A 313 -3.10 -20.01 1.70
CA PHE A 313 -2.39 -19.23 2.71
C PHE A 313 -1.69 -20.15 3.71
N LEU A 314 -2.43 -21.08 4.34
CA LEU A 314 -1.84 -21.99 5.32
C LEU A 314 -0.77 -22.91 4.73
N LYS A 315 -0.91 -23.32 3.46
CA LYS A 315 0.14 -24.05 2.74
C LYS A 315 1.43 -23.23 2.64
N ALA A 316 1.33 -21.96 2.27
CA ALA A 316 2.47 -21.04 2.20
C ALA A 316 3.09 -20.79 3.58
N VAL A 317 2.29 -20.59 4.62
CA VAL A 317 2.81 -20.44 5.98
C VAL A 317 3.51 -21.72 6.46
N HIS A 318 2.92 -22.88 6.19
CA HIS A 318 3.50 -24.16 6.56
C HIS A 318 4.82 -24.44 5.83
N SER A 319 4.99 -24.05 4.56
CA SER A 319 6.26 -24.24 3.86
C SER A 319 7.40 -23.44 4.49
N LEU A 320 7.11 -22.26 5.04
CA LEU A 320 8.08 -21.44 5.77
C LEU A 320 8.31 -21.97 7.20
N TRP A 321 7.25 -22.34 7.91
CA TRP A 321 7.30 -22.76 9.32
C TRP A 321 7.77 -24.21 9.53
N ARG A 322 7.55 -25.09 8.53
CA ARG A 322 7.89 -26.52 8.49
C ARG A 322 7.21 -27.42 9.53
N ASN A 323 6.34 -26.86 10.35
CA ASN A 323 5.53 -27.54 11.37
C ASN A 323 4.04 -27.20 11.19
N PRO A 324 3.12 -27.92 11.87
CA PRO A 324 1.69 -27.65 11.79
C PRO A 324 1.34 -26.17 12.02
N VAL A 325 0.43 -25.65 11.21
CA VAL A 325 -0.11 -24.29 11.31
C VAL A 325 -1.61 -24.37 11.54
N ARG A 326 -2.10 -23.66 12.55
CA ARG A 326 -3.54 -23.57 12.87
C ARG A 326 -4.01 -22.14 12.75
N LEU A 327 -5.13 -21.91 12.07
CA LEU A 327 -5.81 -20.63 11.99
C LEU A 327 -7.18 -20.75 12.63
N ARG A 328 -7.41 -19.98 13.69
CA ARG A 328 -8.73 -19.76 14.27
C ARG A 328 -9.40 -18.59 13.54
N ALA A 329 -10.54 -18.86 12.90
CA ALA A 329 -11.28 -17.84 12.16
C ALA A 329 -12.77 -18.20 12.03
N ASN A 330 -13.66 -17.24 12.22
CA ASN A 330 -15.11 -17.40 12.02
C ASN A 330 -15.67 -18.60 12.81
N GLY A 331 -15.22 -18.79 14.05
CA GLY A 331 -15.61 -19.90 14.92
C GLY A 331 -15.10 -21.29 14.50
N LYS A 332 -14.19 -21.39 13.53
CA LYS A 332 -13.59 -22.64 13.05
C LYS A 332 -12.09 -22.66 13.29
N VAL A 333 -11.50 -23.85 13.33
CA VAL A 333 -10.05 -24.04 13.35
C VAL A 333 -9.62 -24.76 12.07
N TYR A 334 -8.88 -24.05 11.23
CA TYR A 334 -8.25 -24.58 10.03
C TYR A 334 -6.84 -25.06 10.38
N THR A 335 -6.53 -26.33 10.13
CA THR A 335 -5.20 -26.90 10.40
C THR A 335 -4.56 -27.33 9.09
N TYR A 336 -3.30 -26.93 8.88
CA TYR A 336 -2.48 -27.41 7.78
C TYR A 336 -1.24 -28.11 8.33
N ASP A 337 -1.06 -29.37 7.95
CA ASP A 337 0.09 -30.20 8.30
C ASP A 337 0.52 -31.08 7.12
N ARG A 338 1.34 -32.10 7.37
CA ARG A 338 1.82 -33.04 6.33
C ARG A 338 0.72 -33.82 5.63
N ARG A 339 -0.48 -33.94 6.22
CA ARG A 339 -1.66 -34.62 5.65
C ARG A 339 -2.52 -33.66 4.82
N GLY A 340 -2.20 -32.36 4.82
CA GLY A 340 -2.91 -31.32 4.09
C GLY A 340 -3.83 -30.49 4.99
N LEU A 341 -4.84 -29.86 4.36
CA LEU A 341 -5.79 -29.00 5.05
C LEU A 341 -6.89 -29.83 5.71
N SER A 342 -7.16 -29.55 6.99
CA SER A 342 -8.31 -30.05 7.74
C SER A 342 -9.03 -28.90 8.46
N THR A 343 -10.28 -29.11 8.85
CA THR A 343 -11.09 -28.10 9.55
C THR A 343 -11.88 -28.77 10.67
N SER A 344 -11.84 -28.18 11.85
CA SER A 344 -12.58 -28.63 13.05
C SER A 344 -13.44 -27.52 13.63
#